data_AF-A0A6P8RZ72-F1
#
_entry.id   AF-A0A6P8RZ72-F1
#
_cell.length_a   1.000
_cell.length_b   1.000
_cell.length_c   1.000
_cell.angle_alpha   90.00
_cell.angle_beta   90.00
_cell.angle_gamma   90.00
#
_symmetry.space_group_name_H-M   'P 1'
#
loop_
_entity.id
_entity.type
_entity.pdbx_description
1 polymer ?
#
loop_
_entity_poly.entity_id
_entity_poly.type
_entity_poly.pdbx_seq_one_letter_code
_entity_poly.pdbx_strand_id
1 'polypeptide(L)'
;MPKTVVSSWWRRLDAALVLPICLTGLLILSVILEVLYILTQEGVVVPGLHKGAHILLAGFLLLNVLGNIFMFICTSSSIKGVFLPASSVGQGWEYCYSCQTHVPPRCQHCFTCGVCVLRRDHHCVLLGQCVGFHNQRYFLCTLLYGWAGLLHATILNAEIFLGILHEGLSFHTGFLLIMPWVMLLTGQVSVSAFIFAFVADTCVMGFLFCTAFLFFHSFLLFRGTTSREWFAGDRRYDLGCWWHNVQEALGSQWYLVWLWPLISSPLPGDGIHFEMRTTEEHPLLRIADL
;
A
#
# COMPACT_ATOMS: atom_id res chain seq x y z
N MET A 1 31.65 -9.41 -0.78
CA MET A 1 30.65 -8.33 -0.63
C MET A 1 30.82 -7.35 -1.79
N PRO A 2 29.91 -7.30 -2.78
CA PRO A 2 30.11 -6.45 -3.95
C PRO A 2 29.76 -4.99 -3.60
N LYS A 3 30.71 -4.08 -3.81
CA LYS A 3 30.64 -2.64 -3.54
C LYS A 3 29.68 -1.86 -4.47
N THR A 4 28.72 -2.52 -5.11
CA THR A 4 27.86 -1.93 -6.16
C THR A 4 26.42 -1.68 -5.74
N VAL A 5 25.95 -2.27 -4.64
CA VAL A 5 24.56 -2.05 -4.17
C VAL A 5 24.41 -0.67 -3.51
N VAL A 6 25.38 -0.28 -2.68
CA VAL A 6 25.34 0.97 -1.89
C VAL A 6 25.48 2.22 -2.78
N SER A 7 26.28 2.19 -3.85
CA SER A 7 26.47 3.35 -4.75
C SER A 7 25.31 3.61 -5.72
N SER A 8 24.33 2.69 -5.78
CA SER A 8 23.10 2.87 -6.56
C SER A 8 21.95 3.47 -5.73
N TRP A 9 21.99 3.31 -4.40
CA TRP A 9 20.99 3.85 -3.47
C TRP A 9 21.03 5.38 -3.37
N TRP A 10 22.22 5.97 -3.29
CA TRP A 10 22.37 7.44 -3.22
C TRP A 10 21.86 8.17 -4.47
N ARG A 11 21.84 7.48 -5.64
CA ARG A 11 21.26 8.00 -6.88
C ARG A 11 19.73 7.91 -6.94
N ARG A 12 19.09 7.25 -5.97
CA ARG A 12 17.62 7.16 -5.82
C ARG A 12 17.06 8.13 -4.77
N LEU A 13 17.91 8.83 -4.01
CA LEU A 13 17.49 9.85 -3.03
C LEU A 13 17.22 11.19 -3.73
N ASP A 14 16.41 11.19 -4.78
CA ASP A 14 15.87 12.44 -5.30
C ASP A 14 14.67 12.88 -4.43
N ALA A 15 14.27 14.13 -4.56
CA ALA A 15 13.12 14.67 -3.83
C ALA A 15 11.84 13.85 -4.10
N ALA A 16 11.75 13.17 -5.25
CA ALA A 16 10.61 12.35 -5.64
C ALA A 16 10.50 11.04 -4.83
N LEU A 17 11.59 10.53 -4.25
CA LEU A 17 11.54 9.42 -3.28
C LEU A 17 11.44 9.93 -1.84
N VAL A 18 12.27 10.91 -1.46
CA VAL A 18 12.43 11.31 -0.06
C VAL A 18 11.19 12.01 0.49
N LEU A 19 10.61 12.94 -0.27
CA LEU A 19 9.48 13.72 0.20
C LEU A 19 8.26 12.82 0.51
N PRO A 20 7.81 11.91 -0.39
CA PRO A 20 6.80 10.90 -0.06
C PRO A 20 7.04 10.13 1.24
N ILE A 21 8.25 9.64 1.43
CA ILE A 21 8.59 8.82 2.60
C ILE A 21 8.52 9.66 3.87
N CYS A 22 9.05 10.89 3.83
CA CYS A 22 8.96 11.81 4.97
C CYS A 22 7.52 12.18 5.30
N LEU A 23 6.69 12.46 4.29
CA LEU A 23 5.26 12.77 4.48
C LEU A 23 4.49 11.58 5.05
N THR A 24 4.72 10.38 4.51
CA THR A 24 4.13 9.14 5.05
C THR A 24 4.59 8.86 6.48
N GLY A 25 5.88 9.09 6.76
CA GLY A 25 6.42 8.98 8.11
C GLY A 25 5.81 9.97 9.10
N LEU A 26 5.60 11.22 8.68
CA LEU A 26 4.92 12.25 9.47
C LEU A 26 3.47 11.87 9.77
N LEU A 27 2.75 11.35 8.77
CA LEU A 27 1.38 10.87 8.93
C LEU A 27 1.31 9.68 9.91
N ILE A 28 2.20 8.71 9.77
CA ILE A 28 2.28 7.58 10.70
C ILE A 28 2.56 8.08 12.12
N LEU A 29 3.52 9.01 12.27
CA LEU A 29 3.84 9.61 13.56
C LEU A 29 2.66 10.35 14.18
N SER A 30 1.90 11.13 13.40
CA SER A 30 0.74 11.87 13.92
C SER A 30 -0.34 10.92 14.45
N VAL A 31 -0.63 9.84 13.72
CA VAL A 31 -1.61 8.82 14.16
C VAL A 31 -1.14 8.12 15.45
N ILE A 32 0.15 7.78 15.55
CA ILE A 32 0.70 7.16 16.77
C ILE A 32 0.56 8.11 17.96
N LEU A 33 0.96 9.37 17.80
CA LEU A 33 0.91 10.35 18.87
C LEU A 33 -0.54 10.60 19.32
N GLU A 34 -1.49 10.62 18.39
CA GLU A 34 -2.91 10.72 18.70
C GLU A 34 -3.42 9.52 19.50
N VAL A 35 -3.16 8.28 19.03
CA VAL A 35 -3.57 7.07 19.74
C VAL A 35 -2.97 7.04 21.15
N LEU A 36 -1.68 7.37 21.30
CA LEU A 36 -1.05 7.46 22.62
C LEU A 36 -1.70 8.53 23.48
N TYR A 37 -1.97 9.72 22.93
CA TYR A 37 -2.64 10.79 23.63
C TYR A 37 -4.02 10.36 24.15
N ILE A 38 -4.85 9.74 23.30
CA ILE A 38 -6.18 9.24 23.69
C ILE A 38 -6.07 8.22 24.82
N LEU A 39 -5.10 7.30 24.74
CA LEU A 39 -4.89 6.28 25.77
C LEU A 39 -4.43 6.86 27.12
N THR A 40 -3.80 8.04 27.13
CA THR A 40 -3.43 8.75 28.37
C THR A 40 -4.61 9.46 29.02
N GLN A 41 -5.69 9.74 28.31
CA GLN A 41 -6.87 10.39 28.90
C GLN A 41 -7.56 9.46 29.90
N GLU A 42 -7.99 10.04 31.03
CA GLU A 42 -8.81 9.35 32.03
C GLU A 42 -10.27 9.30 31.53
N GLY A 43 -10.93 8.15 31.66
CA GLY A 43 -12.34 7.99 31.29
C GLY A 43 -12.65 7.50 29.87
N VAL A 44 -11.70 7.53 28.93
CA VAL A 44 -11.90 7.00 27.55
C VAL A 44 -11.68 5.49 27.48
N VAL A 45 -10.86 4.90 28.36
CA VAL A 45 -10.54 3.46 28.29
C VAL A 45 -11.10 2.68 29.48
N VAL A 46 -11.85 1.61 29.15
CA VAL A 46 -12.44 0.63 30.07
C VAL A 46 -11.40 0.08 31.07
N PRO A 47 -11.74 -0.13 32.36
CA PRO A 47 -10.76 -0.36 33.42
C PRO A 47 -9.83 -1.57 33.20
N GLY A 48 -8.51 -1.34 33.37
CA GLY A 48 -7.49 -2.35 33.69
C GLY A 48 -6.96 -3.23 32.54
N LEU A 49 -7.84 -3.88 31.78
CA LEU A 49 -7.43 -4.90 30.79
C LEU A 49 -7.35 -4.35 29.34
N HIS A 50 -7.90 -3.17 29.07
CA HIS A 50 -8.04 -2.64 27.70
C HIS A 50 -6.89 -1.71 27.27
N LYS A 51 -6.33 -0.86 28.14
CA LYS A 51 -5.21 0.04 27.78
C LYS A 51 -3.98 -0.72 27.30
N GLY A 52 -3.55 -1.74 28.05
CA GLY A 52 -2.41 -2.58 27.69
C GLY A 52 -2.64 -3.31 26.36
N ALA A 53 -3.84 -3.85 26.13
CA ALA A 53 -4.20 -4.50 24.87
C ALA A 53 -4.15 -3.54 23.67
N HIS A 54 -4.66 -2.31 23.82
CA HIS A 54 -4.58 -1.30 22.77
C HIS A 54 -3.15 -0.86 22.47
N ILE A 55 -2.28 -0.73 23.49
CA ILE A 55 -0.85 -0.44 23.29
C ILE A 55 -0.17 -1.59 22.56
N LEU A 56 -0.43 -2.85 22.95
CA LEU A 56 0.13 -4.02 22.29
C LEU A 56 -0.35 -4.13 20.83
N LEU A 57 -1.64 -3.89 20.58
CA LEU A 57 -2.20 -3.86 19.23
C LEU A 57 -1.58 -2.75 18.39
N ALA A 58 -1.53 -1.51 18.89
CA ALA A 58 -0.92 -0.37 18.21
C ALA A 58 0.56 -0.64 17.90
N GLY A 59 1.30 -1.24 18.84
CA GLY A 59 2.69 -1.65 18.64
C GLY A 59 2.83 -2.73 17.56
N PHE A 60 1.98 -3.75 17.56
CA PHE A 60 1.95 -4.79 16.53
C PHE A 60 1.65 -4.23 15.13
N LEU A 61 0.63 -3.36 15.03
CA LEU A 61 0.27 -2.70 13.78
C LEU A 61 1.40 -1.82 13.27
N LEU A 62 2.01 -1.02 14.16
CA LEU A 62 3.13 -0.15 13.82
C LEU A 62 4.34 -0.93 13.32
N LEU A 63 4.73 -2.00 14.02
CA LEU A 63 5.85 -2.85 13.60
C LEU A 63 5.61 -3.46 12.22
N ASN A 64 4.38 -3.89 11.94
CA ASN A 64 4.03 -4.43 10.63
C ASN A 64 3.98 -3.37 9.53
N VAL A 65 3.44 -2.17 9.79
CA VAL A 65 3.44 -1.06 8.83
C VAL A 65 4.88 -0.68 8.48
N LEU A 66 5.71 -0.39 9.50
CA LEU A 66 7.09 0.03 9.29
C LEU A 66 7.94 -1.07 8.66
N GLY A 67 7.81 -2.31 9.12
CA GLY A 67 8.58 -3.42 8.59
C GLY A 67 8.20 -3.76 7.15
N ASN A 68 6.91 -3.70 6.78
CA ASN A 68 6.51 -3.89 5.38
C ASN A 68 6.93 -2.70 4.51
N ILE A 69 6.86 -1.46 4.99
CA ILE A 69 7.40 -0.29 4.26
C ILE A 69 8.90 -0.45 4.01
N PHE A 70 9.65 -0.84 5.05
CA PHE A 70 11.09 -1.08 4.92
C PHE A 70 11.38 -2.16 3.87
N MET A 71 10.72 -3.31 3.98
CA MET A 71 10.89 -4.41 3.02
C MET A 71 10.44 -4.02 1.61
N PHE A 72 9.38 -3.23 1.47
CA PHE A 72 8.91 -2.70 0.18
C PHE A 72 9.98 -1.84 -0.47
N ILE A 73 10.53 -0.85 0.25
CA ILE A 73 11.56 0.06 -0.27
C ILE A 73 12.86 -0.70 -0.58
N CYS A 74 13.24 -1.66 0.26
CA CYS A 74 14.43 -2.47 0.06
C CYS A 74 14.29 -3.55 -1.04
N THR A 75 13.07 -3.82 -1.52
CA THR A 75 12.80 -4.82 -2.56
C THR A 75 12.45 -4.16 -3.87
N SER A 76 13.39 -4.18 -4.82
CA SER A 76 13.23 -3.54 -6.13
C SER A 76 12.71 -4.53 -7.18
N SER A 77 11.59 -4.19 -7.82
CA SER A 77 11.00 -4.95 -8.95
C SER A 77 11.52 -4.48 -10.33
N SER A 78 12.64 -3.78 -10.37
CA SER A 78 13.23 -3.23 -11.62
C SER A 78 13.97 -4.28 -12.43
N ILE A 79 13.94 -4.15 -13.77
CA ILE A 79 14.72 -5.01 -14.67
C ILE A 79 16.22 -4.71 -14.71
N LYS A 80 16.70 -3.60 -14.12
CA LYS A 80 18.13 -3.29 -14.07
C LYS A 80 18.90 -4.45 -13.41
N GLY A 81 19.82 -5.05 -14.16
CA GLY A 81 20.64 -6.18 -13.70
C GLY A 81 20.03 -7.56 -14.00
N VAL A 82 18.83 -7.62 -14.60
CA VAL A 82 18.26 -8.86 -15.15
C VAL A 82 18.84 -9.09 -16.54
N PHE A 83 19.58 -10.19 -16.72
CA PHE A 83 20.07 -10.60 -18.03
C PHE A 83 18.95 -11.31 -18.79
N LEU A 84 18.52 -10.74 -19.91
CA LEU A 84 17.54 -11.34 -20.81
C LEU A 84 18.31 -11.93 -22.01
N PRO A 85 18.63 -13.24 -22.02
CA PRO A 85 19.32 -13.83 -23.15
C PRO A 85 18.50 -13.65 -24.44
N ALA A 86 19.16 -13.47 -25.59
CA ALA A 86 18.47 -13.25 -26.86
C ALA A 86 17.52 -14.42 -27.21
N SER A 87 17.80 -15.63 -26.71
CA SER A 87 16.95 -16.81 -26.85
C SER A 87 15.68 -16.79 -25.99
N SER A 88 15.58 -15.90 -24.99
CA SER A 88 14.40 -15.78 -24.13
C SER A 88 13.43 -14.70 -24.61
N VAL A 89 13.77 -13.94 -25.66
CA VAL A 89 12.82 -13.00 -26.27
C VAL A 89 11.76 -13.81 -27.01
N GLY A 90 10.56 -13.86 -26.44
CA GLY A 90 9.44 -14.64 -26.96
C GLY A 90 8.27 -13.79 -27.43
N GLN A 91 7.15 -14.44 -27.73
CA GLN A 91 5.90 -13.75 -28.03
C GLN A 91 5.45 -12.87 -26.85
N GLY A 92 4.89 -11.70 -27.16
CA GLY A 92 4.39 -10.75 -26.15
C GLY A 92 5.45 -9.86 -25.50
N TRP A 93 6.72 -9.97 -25.88
CA TRP A 93 7.76 -9.04 -25.47
C TRP A 93 7.65 -7.72 -26.24
N GLU A 94 7.85 -6.61 -25.53
CA GLU A 94 7.82 -5.26 -26.11
C GLU A 94 9.22 -4.64 -26.09
N TYR A 95 9.46 -3.59 -26.87
CA TYR A 95 10.69 -2.81 -26.80
C TYR A 95 10.47 -1.50 -26.04
N CYS A 96 11.21 -1.27 -24.97
CA CYS A 96 11.18 0.00 -24.26
C CYS A 96 12.23 0.95 -24.84
N TYR A 97 11.79 2.00 -25.53
CA TYR A 97 12.68 3.02 -26.09
C TYR A 97 13.45 3.83 -25.02
N SER A 98 12.84 4.10 -23.87
CA SER A 98 13.48 4.85 -22.78
C SER A 98 14.61 4.06 -22.09
N CYS A 99 14.48 2.74 -22.01
CA CYS A 99 15.52 1.86 -21.45
C CYS A 99 16.38 1.18 -22.53
N GLN A 100 16.05 1.37 -23.81
CA GLN A 100 16.69 0.77 -24.97
C GLN A 100 16.88 -0.76 -24.86
N THR A 101 15.86 -1.45 -24.36
CA THR A 101 15.90 -2.90 -24.13
C THR A 101 14.55 -3.54 -24.39
N HIS A 102 14.56 -4.82 -24.75
CA HIS A 102 13.35 -5.63 -24.76
C HIS A 102 12.87 -5.88 -23.33
N VAL A 103 11.56 -5.88 -23.13
CA VAL A 103 10.91 -6.08 -21.84
C VAL A 103 9.91 -7.23 -21.94
N PRO A 104 9.83 -8.09 -20.91
CA PRO A 104 8.91 -9.22 -20.91
C PRO A 104 7.45 -8.77 -20.78
N PRO A 105 6.48 -9.68 -21.01
CA PRO A 105 5.07 -9.41 -20.77
C PRO A 105 4.83 -8.84 -19.36
N ARG A 106 3.85 -7.94 -19.23
CA ARG A 106 3.47 -7.25 -17.99
C ARG A 106 4.55 -6.33 -17.40
N CYS A 107 5.73 -6.25 -18.00
CA CYS A 107 6.77 -5.28 -17.64
C CYS A 107 6.50 -3.93 -18.32
N GLN A 108 6.66 -2.84 -17.58
CA GLN A 108 6.36 -1.50 -18.11
C GLN A 108 7.34 -0.45 -17.57
N HIS A 109 7.65 0.54 -18.41
CA HIS A 109 8.45 1.68 -18.03
C HIS A 109 7.69 2.60 -17.06
N CYS A 110 8.33 2.94 -15.95
CA CYS A 110 7.87 4.03 -15.09
C CYS A 110 8.75 5.25 -15.31
N PHE A 111 8.17 6.33 -15.85
CA PHE A 111 8.89 7.58 -16.09
C PHE A 111 9.38 8.22 -14.78
N THR A 112 8.62 8.14 -13.69
CA THR A 112 9.02 8.64 -12.37
C THR A 112 10.23 7.89 -11.82
N CYS A 113 10.28 6.56 -11.96
CA CYS A 113 11.43 5.76 -11.51
C CYS A 113 12.58 5.70 -12.54
N GLY A 114 12.36 6.15 -13.78
CA GLY A 114 13.32 6.05 -14.89
C GLY A 114 13.77 4.61 -15.18
N VAL A 115 12.87 3.63 -15.04
CA VAL A 115 13.21 2.21 -15.20
C VAL A 115 11.98 1.37 -15.53
N CYS A 116 12.18 0.25 -16.24
CA CYS A 116 11.13 -0.75 -16.42
C CYS A 116 11.00 -1.65 -15.19
N VAL A 117 9.76 -1.97 -14.84
CA VAL A 117 9.39 -2.70 -13.63
C VAL A 117 8.65 -3.97 -14.04
N LEU A 118 9.10 -5.12 -13.53
CA LEU A 118 8.47 -6.43 -13.75
C LEU A 118 7.09 -6.46 -13.11
N ARG A 119 6.10 -6.98 -13.86
CA ARG A 119 4.67 -7.01 -13.48
C ARG A 119 4.24 -5.69 -12.83
N ARG A 120 4.50 -4.57 -13.50
CA ARG A 120 4.29 -3.23 -12.93
C ARG A 120 2.80 -3.01 -12.68
N ASP A 121 2.46 -2.64 -11.45
CA ASP A 121 1.10 -2.22 -11.12
C ASP A 121 0.98 -0.68 -11.23
N HIS A 122 1.60 0.05 -10.31
CA HIS A 122 1.60 1.52 -10.31
C HIS A 122 2.85 2.07 -9.60
N HIS A 123 3.10 3.38 -9.76
CA HIS A 123 4.05 4.10 -8.93
C HIS A 123 3.35 4.56 -7.65
N CYS A 124 3.71 4.01 -6.49
CA CYS A 124 3.10 4.39 -5.23
C CYS A 124 3.67 5.74 -4.78
N VAL A 125 2.86 6.79 -4.90
CA VAL A 125 3.25 8.16 -4.54
C VAL A 125 3.50 8.36 -3.05
N LEU A 126 3.01 7.47 -2.18
CA LEU A 126 3.23 7.54 -0.73
C LEU A 126 4.58 6.93 -0.32
N LEU A 127 5.04 5.92 -1.06
CA LEU A 127 6.29 5.20 -0.77
C LEU A 127 7.41 5.54 -1.76
N GLY A 128 7.13 6.39 -2.75
CA GLY A 128 8.08 6.87 -3.76
C GLY A 128 8.67 5.78 -4.67
N GLN A 129 8.05 4.60 -4.73
CA GLN A 129 8.55 3.46 -5.51
C GLN A 129 7.41 2.71 -6.22
N CYS A 130 7.71 2.10 -7.36
CA CYS A 130 6.77 1.23 -8.04
C CYS A 130 6.43 -0.04 -7.25
N VAL A 131 5.15 -0.38 -7.26
CA VAL A 131 4.63 -1.70 -6.93
C VAL A 131 4.78 -2.59 -8.16
N GLY A 132 5.39 -3.75 -7.99
CA GLY A 132 5.60 -4.74 -9.04
C GLY A 132 5.85 -6.14 -8.49
N PHE A 133 6.39 -7.02 -9.32
CA PHE A 133 6.49 -8.45 -9.06
C PHE A 133 7.06 -8.83 -7.68
N HIS A 134 8.22 -8.30 -7.30
CA HIS A 134 8.91 -8.74 -6.07
C HIS A 134 8.39 -8.08 -4.78
N ASN A 135 7.72 -6.94 -4.88
CA ASN A 135 7.36 -6.11 -3.72
C ASN A 135 5.85 -5.91 -3.52
N GLN A 136 5.01 -6.49 -4.38
CA GLN A 136 3.55 -6.41 -4.26
C GLN A 136 3.04 -6.89 -2.89
N ARG A 137 3.62 -7.96 -2.34
CA ARG A 137 3.23 -8.50 -1.02
C ARG A 137 3.37 -7.47 0.10
N TYR A 138 4.49 -6.75 0.11
CA TYR A 138 4.77 -5.77 1.17
C TYR A 138 3.85 -4.57 1.05
N PHE A 139 3.56 -4.13 -0.18
CA PHE A 139 2.58 -3.07 -0.42
C PHE A 139 1.19 -3.46 0.12
N LEU A 140 0.70 -4.67 -0.19
CA LEU A 140 -0.60 -5.15 0.28
C LEU A 140 -0.64 -5.28 1.81
N CYS A 141 0.43 -5.78 2.43
CA CYS A 141 0.53 -5.83 3.88
C CYS A 141 0.56 -4.41 4.49
N THR A 142 1.39 -3.49 3.96
CA THR A 142 1.40 -2.09 4.41
C THR A 142 0.01 -1.45 4.33
N LEU A 143 -0.72 -1.70 3.24
CA LEU A 143 -2.09 -1.20 3.07
C LEU A 143 -3.06 -1.80 4.09
N LEU A 144 -2.98 -3.11 4.34
CA LEU A 144 -3.83 -3.80 5.32
C LEU A 144 -3.57 -3.32 6.76
N TYR A 145 -2.32 -3.25 7.19
CA TYR A 145 -2.00 -2.80 8.55
C TYR A 145 -2.17 -1.30 8.74
N GLY A 146 -1.93 -0.50 7.70
CA GLY A 146 -2.25 0.92 7.70
C GLY A 146 -3.76 1.14 7.84
N TRP A 147 -4.57 0.39 7.08
CA TRP A 147 -6.02 0.37 7.21
C TRP A 147 -6.46 -0.02 8.64
N ALA A 148 -5.90 -1.09 9.19
CA ALA A 148 -6.22 -1.54 10.54
C ALA A 148 -5.81 -0.53 11.63
N GLY A 149 -4.66 0.14 11.46
CA GLY A 149 -4.22 1.21 12.35
C GLY A 149 -5.14 2.42 12.31
N LEU A 150 -5.55 2.85 11.12
CA LEU A 150 -6.49 3.95 10.94
C LEU A 150 -7.89 3.60 11.47
N LEU A 151 -8.34 2.36 11.29
CA LEU A 151 -9.59 1.86 11.88
C LEU A 151 -9.50 1.89 13.41
N HIS A 152 -8.40 1.41 13.99
CA HIS A 152 -8.20 1.42 15.44
C HIS A 152 -8.21 2.84 16.00
N ALA A 153 -7.50 3.78 15.37
CA ALA A 153 -7.53 5.20 15.74
C ALA A 153 -8.93 5.81 15.59
N THR A 154 -9.65 5.48 14.51
CA THR A 154 -11.02 5.95 14.26
C THR A 154 -11.99 5.45 15.33
N ILE A 155 -11.88 4.18 15.76
CA ILE A 155 -12.72 3.62 16.83
C ILE A 155 -12.46 4.33 18.17
N LEU A 156 -11.18 4.57 18.50
CA LEU A 156 -10.83 5.31 19.73
C LEU A 156 -11.37 6.74 19.70
N ASN A 157 -11.29 7.42 18.55
CA ASN A 157 -11.87 8.74 18.36
C ASN A 157 -13.41 8.72 18.40
N ALA A 158 -14.06 7.65 17.93
CA ALA A 158 -15.51 7.53 17.92
C ALA A 158 -16.11 7.54 19.33
N GLU A 159 -15.42 6.98 20.34
CA GLU A 159 -15.89 7.01 21.73
C GLU A 159 -15.95 8.45 22.27
N ILE A 160 -14.92 9.25 21.99
CA ILE A 160 -14.88 10.68 22.32
C ILE A 160 -16.01 11.42 21.59
N PHE A 161 -16.19 11.13 20.31
CA PHE A 161 -17.21 11.76 19.48
C PHE A 161 -18.64 11.42 19.93
N LEU A 162 -18.91 10.17 20.30
CA LEU A 162 -20.21 9.75 20.84
C LEU A 162 -20.50 10.43 22.18
N GLY A 163 -19.49 10.64 23.02
CA GLY A 163 -19.61 11.45 24.24
C GLY A 163 -20.07 12.88 23.93
N ILE A 164 -19.44 13.54 22.96
CA ILE A 164 -19.81 14.88 22.50
C ILE A 164 -21.25 14.90 21.93
N LEU A 165 -21.64 13.89 21.15
CA LEU A 165 -22.99 13.80 20.60
C LEU A 165 -24.06 13.61 21.67
N HIS A 166 -23.77 12.86 22.73
CA HIS A 166 -24.69 12.68 23.85
C HIS A 166 -24.93 13.97 24.63
N GLU A 167 -23.93 14.84 24.75
CA GLU A 167 -24.07 16.17 25.37
C GLU A 167 -24.79 17.19 24.46
N GLY A 168 -24.99 16.85 23.18
CA GLY A 168 -25.69 17.65 22.18
C GLY A 168 -24.74 18.36 21.22
N LEU A 169 -24.99 18.20 19.92
CA LEU A 169 -24.17 18.81 18.88
C LEU A 169 -24.48 20.32 18.75
N SER A 170 -23.62 21.16 19.35
CA SER A 170 -23.67 22.60 19.10
C SER A 170 -23.19 22.93 17.68
N PHE A 171 -23.65 24.05 17.11
CA PHE A 171 -23.12 24.54 15.83
C PHE A 171 -21.60 24.70 15.87
N HIS A 172 -21.06 25.25 16.97
CA HIS A 172 -19.61 25.45 17.14
C HIS A 172 -18.84 24.12 17.04
N THR A 173 -19.31 23.07 17.72
CA THR A 173 -18.71 21.74 17.66
C THR A 173 -18.82 21.14 16.26
N GLY A 174 -19.98 21.28 15.60
CA GLY A 174 -20.16 20.83 14.21
C GLY A 174 -19.18 21.51 13.23
N PHE A 175 -18.95 22.82 13.38
CA PHE A 175 -17.95 23.52 12.59
C PHE A 175 -16.52 23.04 12.87
N LEU A 176 -16.20 22.65 14.10
CA LEU A 176 -14.86 22.16 14.47
C LEU A 176 -14.54 20.82 13.80
N LEU A 177 -15.54 19.97 13.66
CA LEU A 177 -15.42 18.63 13.09
C LEU A 177 -15.39 18.62 11.55
N ILE A 178 -15.91 19.67 10.91
CA ILE A 178 -16.01 19.72 9.45
C ILE A 178 -15.00 20.70 8.87
N MET A 179 -14.75 21.82 9.55
CA MET A 179 -13.96 22.95 9.07
C MET A 179 -12.99 23.47 10.16
N PRO A 180 -12.15 22.61 10.78
CA PRO A 180 -11.27 23.01 11.89
C PRO A 180 -10.31 24.15 11.52
N TRP A 181 -9.85 24.20 10.26
CA TRP A 181 -8.94 25.24 9.77
C TRP A 181 -9.58 26.64 9.77
N VAL A 182 -10.86 26.76 9.45
CA VAL A 182 -11.57 28.06 9.48
C VAL A 182 -11.68 28.56 10.91
N MET A 183 -11.96 27.66 11.86
CA MET A 183 -12.07 28.00 13.27
C MET A 183 -10.74 28.44 13.87
N LEU A 184 -9.63 27.85 13.44
CA LEU A 184 -8.29 28.31 13.82
C LEU A 184 -8.03 29.72 13.28
N LEU A 185 -8.28 29.96 11.99
CA LEU A 185 -8.03 31.25 11.34
C LEU A 185 -8.89 32.39 11.92
N THR A 186 -10.10 32.07 12.37
CA THR A 186 -11.04 33.03 12.99
C THR A 186 -10.83 33.18 14.50
N GLY A 187 -9.84 32.50 15.09
CA GLY A 187 -9.51 32.57 16.51
C GLY A 187 -10.57 31.94 17.42
N GLN A 188 -11.44 31.08 16.89
CA GLN A 188 -12.55 30.46 17.62
C GLN A 188 -12.13 29.23 18.42
N VAL A 189 -10.97 28.64 18.11
CA VAL A 189 -10.42 27.47 18.82
C VAL A 189 -8.94 27.63 19.10
N SER A 190 -8.45 26.95 20.12
CA SER A 190 -7.02 26.88 20.42
C SER A 190 -6.29 26.04 19.36
N VAL A 191 -4.97 26.24 19.25
CA VAL A 191 -4.10 25.43 18.39
C VAL A 191 -4.16 23.95 18.77
N SER A 192 -4.26 23.63 20.07
CA SER A 192 -4.36 22.23 20.53
C SER A 192 -5.67 21.57 20.11
N ALA A 193 -6.80 22.27 20.23
CA ALA A 193 -8.11 21.77 19.79
C ALA A 193 -8.13 21.58 18.26
N PHE A 194 -7.55 22.51 17.51
CA PHE A 194 -7.37 22.37 16.07
C PHE A 194 -6.55 21.13 15.70
N ILE A 195 -5.38 20.92 16.32
CA ILE A 195 -4.51 19.77 16.00
C ILE A 195 -5.26 18.47 16.27
N PHE A 196 -5.94 18.36 17.42
CA PHE A 196 -6.70 17.16 17.77
C PHE A 196 -7.81 16.87 16.74
N ALA A 197 -8.66 17.85 16.43
CA ALA A 197 -9.72 17.70 15.44
C ALA A 197 -9.16 17.35 14.04
N PHE A 198 -8.10 18.03 13.61
CA PHE A 198 -7.50 17.81 12.30
C PHE A 198 -6.89 16.41 12.16
N VAL A 199 -6.23 15.90 13.20
CA VAL A 199 -5.66 14.54 13.16
C VAL A 199 -6.78 13.49 13.20
N ALA A 200 -7.82 13.69 14.01
CA ALA A 200 -8.98 12.81 14.05
C ALA A 200 -9.70 12.74 12.69
N ASP A 201 -9.93 13.88 12.04
CA ASP A 201 -10.50 13.95 10.69
C ASP A 201 -9.59 13.26 9.67
N THR A 202 -8.28 13.43 9.79
CA THR A 202 -7.29 12.77 8.94
C THR A 202 -7.34 11.24 9.12
N CYS A 203 -7.55 10.74 10.33
CA CYS A 203 -7.72 9.32 10.61
C CYS A 203 -8.97 8.74 9.93
N VAL A 204 -10.12 9.44 10.02
CA VAL A 204 -11.37 9.02 9.37
C VAL A 204 -11.22 9.03 7.84
N MET A 205 -10.72 10.14 7.28
CA MET A 205 -10.53 10.26 5.82
C MET A 205 -9.51 9.26 5.31
N GLY A 206 -8.41 9.05 6.05
CA GLY A 206 -7.41 8.04 5.77
C GLY A 206 -8.00 6.64 5.78
N PHE A 207 -8.80 6.29 6.80
CA PHE A 207 -9.49 5.00 6.90
C PHE A 207 -10.40 4.75 5.68
N LEU A 208 -11.21 5.72 5.29
CA LEU A 208 -12.10 5.62 4.13
C LEU A 208 -11.31 5.43 2.83
N PHE A 209 -10.26 6.22 2.62
CA PHE A 209 -9.38 6.12 1.46
C PHE A 209 -8.68 4.75 1.39
N CYS A 210 -8.07 4.32 2.50
CA CYS A 210 -7.42 3.01 2.59
C CYS A 210 -8.42 1.86 2.42
N THR A 211 -9.67 2.00 2.86
CA THR A 211 -10.72 0.99 2.64
C THR A 211 -11.02 0.82 1.15
N ALA A 212 -11.25 1.91 0.43
CA ALA A 212 -11.50 1.86 -1.01
C ALA A 212 -10.31 1.28 -1.78
N PHE A 213 -9.09 1.68 -1.41
CA PHE A 213 -7.88 1.22 -2.06
C PHE A 213 -7.56 -0.25 -1.76
N LEU A 214 -7.77 -0.70 -0.51
CA LEU A 214 -7.62 -2.10 -0.11
C LEU A 214 -8.63 -2.97 -0.88
N PHE A 215 -9.90 -2.56 -0.94
CA PHE A 215 -10.92 -3.28 -1.71
C PHE A 215 -10.54 -3.42 -3.18
N PHE A 216 -10.10 -2.33 -3.81
CA PHE A 216 -9.67 -2.34 -5.21
C PHE A 216 -8.48 -3.30 -5.42
N HIS A 217 -7.45 -3.22 -4.59
CA HIS A 217 -6.28 -4.09 -4.74
C HIS A 217 -6.53 -5.55 -4.37
N SER A 218 -7.43 -5.83 -3.42
CA SER A 218 -7.91 -7.20 -3.14
C SER A 218 -8.66 -7.77 -4.33
N PHE A 219 -9.49 -6.97 -5.01
CA PHE A 219 -10.18 -7.38 -6.22
C PHE A 219 -9.20 -7.70 -7.36
N LEU A 220 -8.19 -6.86 -7.57
CA LEU A 220 -7.12 -7.12 -8.55
C LEU A 220 -6.33 -8.39 -8.22
N LEU A 221 -6.00 -8.58 -6.95
CA LEU A 221 -5.30 -9.76 -6.45
C LEU A 221 -6.10 -11.04 -6.75
N PHE A 222 -7.40 -11.06 -6.46
CA PHE A 222 -8.24 -12.24 -6.70
C PHE A 222 -8.45 -12.56 -8.18
N ARG A 223 -8.26 -11.59 -9.08
CA ARG A 223 -8.35 -11.78 -10.54
C ARG A 223 -6.99 -11.96 -11.22
N GLY A 224 -5.89 -11.94 -10.47
CA GLY A 224 -4.55 -12.09 -11.05
C GLY A 224 -4.09 -10.92 -11.93
N THR A 225 -4.82 -9.80 -11.92
CA THR A 225 -4.59 -8.64 -12.80
C THR A 225 -3.81 -7.52 -12.10
N THR A 226 -3.05 -6.76 -12.86
CA THR A 226 -2.56 -5.43 -12.44
C THR A 226 -3.63 -4.36 -12.70
N SER A 227 -3.47 -3.18 -12.08
CA SER A 227 -4.35 -2.01 -12.28
C SER A 227 -4.48 -1.65 -13.76
N ARG A 228 -3.38 -1.66 -14.52
CA ARG A 228 -3.41 -1.38 -15.97
C ARG A 228 -4.12 -2.48 -16.76
N GLU A 229 -3.86 -3.74 -16.44
CA GLU A 229 -4.53 -4.88 -17.09
C GLU A 229 -6.05 -4.79 -16.87
N TRP A 230 -6.48 -4.44 -15.65
CA TRP A 230 -7.89 -4.22 -15.34
C TRP A 230 -8.53 -3.12 -16.18
N PHE A 231 -7.89 -1.94 -16.27
CA PHE A 231 -8.39 -0.83 -17.10
C PHE A 231 -8.38 -1.16 -18.61
N ALA A 232 -7.47 -2.01 -19.06
CA ALA A 232 -7.42 -2.51 -20.43
C ALA A 232 -8.42 -3.65 -20.71
N GLY A 233 -9.07 -4.19 -19.67
CA GLY A 233 -9.92 -5.37 -19.80
C GLY A 233 -9.16 -6.67 -20.09
N ASP A 234 -7.84 -6.70 -19.85
CA ASP A 234 -6.99 -7.88 -20.08
C ASP A 234 -7.15 -8.89 -18.95
N ARG A 235 -7.57 -10.11 -19.29
CA ARG A 235 -7.82 -11.22 -18.35
C ARG A 235 -6.99 -12.46 -18.66
N ARG A 236 -5.98 -12.36 -19.52
CA ARG A 236 -5.16 -13.51 -19.95
C ARG A 236 -4.42 -14.19 -18.80
N TYR A 237 -4.13 -13.47 -17.72
CA TYR A 237 -3.41 -13.96 -16.54
C TYR A 237 -4.33 -14.34 -15.36
N ASP A 238 -5.64 -14.37 -15.55
CA ASP A 238 -6.58 -14.84 -14.53
C ASP A 238 -6.67 -16.37 -14.55
N LEU A 239 -6.07 -17.01 -13.54
CA LEU A 239 -5.98 -18.47 -13.39
C LEU A 239 -7.31 -19.12 -12.93
N GLY A 240 -8.39 -18.35 -12.88
CA GLY A 240 -9.76 -18.82 -12.60
C GLY A 240 -10.03 -19.03 -11.12
N CYS A 241 -9.18 -19.76 -10.41
CA CYS A 241 -9.26 -19.92 -8.96
C CYS A 241 -8.55 -18.75 -8.26
N TRP A 242 -9.28 -17.98 -7.44
CA TRP A 242 -8.73 -16.81 -6.75
C TRP A 242 -7.47 -17.11 -5.92
N TRP A 243 -7.36 -18.32 -5.37
CA TRP A 243 -6.22 -18.71 -4.54
C TRP A 243 -4.96 -18.98 -5.37
N HIS A 244 -5.06 -19.42 -6.63
CA HIS A 244 -3.92 -19.49 -7.55
C HIS A 244 -3.40 -18.09 -7.84
N ASN A 245 -4.31 -17.14 -8.11
CA ASN A 245 -3.95 -15.73 -8.34
C ASN A 245 -3.28 -15.11 -7.10
N VAL A 246 -3.74 -15.45 -5.89
CA VAL A 246 -3.11 -15.04 -4.63
C VAL A 246 -1.72 -15.64 -4.48
N GLN A 247 -1.54 -16.95 -4.72
CA GLN A 247 -0.25 -17.63 -4.65
C GLN A 247 0.76 -17.08 -5.66
N GLU A 248 0.32 -16.75 -6.88
CA GLU A 248 1.14 -16.12 -7.91
C GLU A 248 1.67 -14.74 -7.48
N ALA A 249 0.86 -13.99 -6.74
CA ALA A 249 1.21 -12.63 -6.30
C ALA A 249 1.95 -12.56 -4.95
N LEU A 250 1.62 -13.45 -4.01
CA LEU A 250 2.08 -13.41 -2.62
C LEU A 250 3.01 -14.56 -2.24
N GLY A 251 3.15 -15.57 -3.11
CA GLY A 251 4.01 -16.73 -2.92
C GLY A 251 3.34 -17.92 -2.23
N SER A 252 4.08 -19.01 -2.10
CA SER A 252 3.58 -20.30 -1.60
C SER A 252 3.14 -20.27 -0.13
N GLN A 253 3.68 -19.35 0.68
CA GLN A 253 3.38 -19.20 2.10
C GLN A 253 2.62 -17.91 2.40
N TRP A 254 1.79 -17.45 1.46
CA TRP A 254 1.10 -16.16 1.53
C TRP A 254 0.28 -15.95 2.81
N TYR A 255 -0.28 -17.00 3.40
CA TYR A 255 -1.07 -16.89 4.63
C TYR A 255 -0.23 -16.53 5.86
N LEU A 256 1.09 -16.77 5.84
CA LEU A 256 1.99 -16.40 6.93
C LEU A 256 2.52 -14.97 6.83
N VAL A 257 2.49 -14.37 5.63
CA VAL A 257 3.02 -13.00 5.45
C VAL A 257 2.20 -11.94 6.18
N TRP A 258 0.96 -12.28 6.58
CA TRP A 258 0.08 -11.49 7.44
C TRP A 258 0.41 -11.57 8.93
N LEU A 259 1.48 -12.24 9.32
CA LEU A 259 1.94 -12.24 10.71
C LEU A 259 3.17 -11.36 10.91
N TRP A 260 4.08 -11.36 9.93
CA TRP A 260 5.33 -10.63 10.04
C TRP A 260 5.99 -10.36 8.67
N PRO A 261 6.54 -9.16 8.43
CA PRO A 261 7.16 -8.76 7.16
C PRO A 261 8.38 -9.60 6.74
N LEU A 262 9.11 -10.18 7.69
CA LEU A 262 10.32 -10.95 7.40
C LEU A 262 10.05 -12.42 7.07
N ILE A 263 8.80 -12.88 7.16
CA ILE A 263 8.46 -14.25 6.78
C ILE A 263 8.66 -14.41 5.27
N SER A 264 9.43 -15.42 4.89
CA SER A 264 9.65 -15.76 3.49
C SER A 264 8.39 -16.37 2.89
N SER A 265 8.01 -15.90 1.71
CA SER A 265 6.98 -16.52 0.88
C SER A 265 7.50 -16.50 -0.55
N PRO A 266 8.18 -17.57 -0.99
CA PRO A 266 8.77 -17.64 -2.32
C PRO A 266 7.71 -17.49 -3.40
N LEU A 267 7.96 -16.59 -4.35
CA LEU A 267 7.12 -16.44 -5.54
C LEU A 267 7.35 -17.65 -6.48
N PRO A 268 6.29 -18.20 -7.09
CA PRO A 268 6.41 -19.36 -7.98
C PRO A 268 7.09 -19.02 -9.32
N GLY A 269 6.96 -17.77 -9.79
CA GLY A 269 7.53 -17.29 -11.05
C GLY A 269 8.82 -16.48 -10.90
N ASP A 270 9.41 -16.15 -12.05
CA ASP A 270 10.62 -15.30 -12.17
C ASP A 270 10.29 -13.83 -12.50
N GLY A 271 9.00 -13.52 -12.71
CA GLY A 271 8.52 -12.18 -13.08
C GLY A 271 8.67 -11.86 -14.58
N ILE A 272 9.15 -12.82 -15.37
CA ILE A 272 9.39 -12.73 -16.82
C ILE A 272 8.37 -13.62 -17.54
N HIS A 273 8.19 -14.84 -17.05
CA HIS A 273 7.24 -15.83 -17.56
C HIS A 273 6.04 -15.90 -16.62
N PHE A 274 4.84 -15.83 -17.19
CA PHE A 274 3.59 -15.91 -16.46
C PHE A 274 2.71 -16.98 -17.10
N GLU A 275 2.07 -17.77 -16.25
CA GLU A 275 1.03 -18.69 -16.69
C GLU A 275 -0.16 -17.88 -17.25
N MET A 276 -0.68 -18.33 -18.39
CA MET A 276 -1.84 -17.75 -19.04
C MET A 276 -2.99 -18.76 -19.00
N ARG A 277 -4.23 -18.26 -18.89
CA ARG A 277 -5.41 -19.10 -19.06
C ARG A 277 -5.35 -19.78 -20.43
N THR A 278 -5.53 -21.10 -20.47
CA THR A 278 -5.54 -21.87 -21.71
C THR A 278 -6.67 -21.40 -22.65
N THR A 279 -6.39 -21.43 -23.95
CA THR A 279 -7.25 -20.89 -25.02
C THR A 279 -8.63 -21.54 -25.17
N GLU A 280 -8.89 -22.66 -24.48
CA GLU A 280 -10.21 -23.30 -24.53
C GLU A 280 -11.33 -22.45 -23.89
N GLU A 281 -10.98 -21.51 -23.00
CA GLU A 281 -11.94 -20.73 -22.21
C GLU A 281 -12.14 -19.26 -22.66
N HIS A 282 -11.41 -18.76 -23.66
CA HIS A 282 -11.47 -17.34 -24.06
C HIS A 282 -12.00 -17.14 -25.50
N PRO A 283 -13.24 -16.63 -25.70
CA PRO A 283 -13.84 -16.48 -27.03
C PRO A 283 -13.05 -15.58 -28.00
N LEU A 284 -12.32 -14.58 -27.49
CA LEU A 284 -11.64 -13.58 -28.32
C LEU A 284 -10.28 -14.05 -28.88
N LEU A 285 -9.72 -15.15 -28.38
CA LEU A 285 -8.46 -15.71 -28.92
C LEU A 285 -8.71 -16.72 -30.04
N ARG A 286 -9.91 -17.33 -30.13
CA ARG A 286 -10.29 -18.20 -31.26
C ARG A 286 -10.32 -17.49 -32.61
N ILE A 287 -10.41 -16.17 -32.64
CA ILE A 287 -10.53 -15.39 -33.88
C ILE A 287 -9.14 -15.03 -34.44
N ALA A 288 -8.08 -15.13 -33.63
CA ALA A 288 -6.72 -14.84 -34.08
C ALA A 288 -6.02 -16.03 -34.77
N ASP A 289 -6.58 -17.24 -34.64
CA ASP A 289 -6.06 -18.49 -35.22
C ASP A 289 -6.85 -18.97 -36.46
N LEU A 290 -7.72 -18.12 -37.02
CA LEU A 290 -8.48 -18.33 -38.28
C LEU A 290 -8.15 -17.23 -39.28
#